data_AF-A0A7C9VKC5-F1
#
_entry.id   AF-A0A7C9VKC5-F1
#
_cell.length_a   1.000
_cell.length_b   1.000
_cell.length_c   1.000
_cell.angle_alpha   90.00
_cell.angle_beta   90.00
_cell.angle_gamma   90.00
#
_symmetry.space_group_name_H-M   'P 1'
#
loop_
_entity.id
_entity.type
_entity.pdbx_description
1 polymer ?
#
loop_
_entity_poly.entity_id
_entity_poly.type
_entity_poly.pdbx_seq_one_letter_code
_entity_poly.pdbx_strand_id
1 'polypeptide(L)'
;MTTRVVAAAATFGIAVLGVLGTAGVAGASAAEGEIRPVPGATVVGDRYIAVFKDGHGGAAGELAGRFGGKVRTTWTSALHGFSVEMTEAQARRLAADPRIAYVQPVTEVHMSDTQTSATWGLDRTDQRTLPLDGKYSYGATASNVTAYILDTGIRTGHAEFGGRARVGFDAIGDGYNGQDCQGHGTHVAGTVGGTTYGMAKQVKLVAVRVLNCQGSGTSEQIVNGINWVTQNAVKPAVVNLSLGGGANSAIDQAVRTSIASGLTYTVAAGNGNAQGVQQDACTVSPARVSEAITVGAVDKTDTKASFSNYGTCVDLFAPGVSITSATYTSNTSTGAMSGTSMATPHVAGAAALHLATNPTATPAQVRTALVSTATTGLVRNAATGSPNTLLYTGTTQTTPAPAPAPAPAPAPAPAPVVFANTTNAAIPGTGTLTSPITVTGRTGNAPTTLKITVDIKHTARGDLQLDLIAPDGTTYRLRNATLTDTTDNLTVTYTLNASTEPANGTWKLRIQDHYRTTDTGYLDAWQLNF
;
A
#
# COMPACT_ATOMS: atom_id res chain seq x y z
N MET A 1 6.32 -101.74 5.40
CA MET A 1 5.40 -100.59 5.36
C MET A 1 6.02 -99.54 4.43
N THR A 2 6.03 -99.75 3.10
CA THR A 2 5.06 -99.21 2.11
C THR A 2 4.92 -97.68 2.24
N THR A 3 5.38 -96.80 1.33
CA THR A 3 5.47 -96.95 -0.13
C THR A 3 6.29 -95.80 -0.81
N ARG A 4 7.22 -96.18 -1.72
CA ARG A 4 7.74 -95.51 -2.97
C ARG A 4 8.47 -94.14 -2.87
N VAL A 5 9.78 -93.99 -3.12
CA VAL A 5 10.60 -94.05 -4.38
C VAL A 5 10.02 -93.08 -5.45
N VAL A 6 10.69 -92.04 -5.99
CA VAL A 6 11.88 -92.01 -6.90
C VAL A 6 12.41 -90.56 -7.01
N ALA A 7 13.73 -90.42 -7.16
CA ALA A 7 14.48 -89.19 -7.49
C ALA A 7 14.57 -88.94 -9.02
N ALA A 8 14.67 -87.68 -9.46
CA ALA A 8 15.24 -87.33 -10.76
C ALA A 8 15.72 -85.86 -10.81
N ALA A 9 16.72 -85.63 -11.66
CA ALA A 9 17.69 -84.54 -11.62
C ALA A 9 17.33 -83.30 -12.49
N ALA A 10 17.97 -82.18 -12.12
CA ALA A 10 18.49 -81.05 -12.88
C ALA A 10 17.86 -80.60 -14.22
N THR A 11 17.60 -79.28 -14.32
CA THR A 11 17.96 -78.49 -15.52
C THR A 11 18.00 -76.99 -15.22
N PHE A 12 19.05 -76.33 -15.71
CA PHE A 12 19.25 -74.88 -15.75
C PHE A 12 18.23 -74.22 -16.69
N GLY A 13 17.61 -73.12 -16.26
CA GLY A 13 16.72 -72.28 -17.07
C GLY A 13 16.97 -70.80 -16.78
N ILE A 14 17.38 -70.07 -17.81
CA ILE A 14 17.80 -68.67 -17.84
C ILE A 14 16.69 -67.73 -17.37
N ALA A 15 17.00 -66.84 -16.41
CA ALA A 15 16.11 -65.77 -15.95
C ALA A 15 16.20 -64.55 -16.89
N VAL A 16 15.09 -64.23 -17.56
CA VAL A 16 14.90 -62.96 -18.28
C VAL A 16 14.16 -61.99 -17.36
N LEU A 17 14.79 -60.84 -17.10
CA LEU A 17 14.23 -59.72 -16.36
C LEU A 17 12.98 -59.18 -17.07
N GLY A 18 11.83 -59.25 -16.39
CA GLY A 18 10.65 -58.44 -16.69
C GLY A 18 10.44 -57.42 -15.57
N VAL A 19 10.92 -56.19 -15.76
CA VAL A 19 10.60 -55.07 -14.86
C VAL A 19 9.17 -54.62 -15.19
N LEU A 20 8.20 -55.10 -14.41
CA LEU A 20 6.85 -54.53 -14.37
C LEU A 20 6.92 -53.20 -13.60
N GLY A 21 6.95 -52.09 -14.34
CA GLY A 21 6.82 -50.76 -13.78
C GLY A 21 5.45 -50.59 -13.13
N THR A 22 5.42 -50.41 -11.81
CA THR A 22 4.25 -49.90 -11.10
C THR A 22 4.09 -48.43 -11.49
N ALA A 23 3.25 -48.17 -12.49
CA ALA A 23 2.76 -46.82 -12.73
C ALA A 23 1.99 -46.38 -11.47
N GLY A 24 2.57 -45.44 -10.71
CA GLY A 24 1.88 -44.77 -9.63
C GLY A 24 0.65 -44.08 -10.21
N VAL A 25 -0.52 -44.46 -9.70
CA VAL A 25 -1.77 -43.76 -9.98
C VAL A 25 -1.64 -42.37 -9.37
N ALA A 26 -1.26 -41.38 -10.17
CA ALA A 26 -1.41 -39.99 -9.81
C ALA A 26 -2.90 -39.75 -9.61
N GLY A 27 -3.35 -39.64 -8.35
CA GLY A 27 -4.72 -39.31 -8.02
C GLY A 27 -5.08 -38.00 -8.73
N ALA A 28 -6.10 -38.04 -9.58
CA ALA A 28 -6.63 -36.84 -10.22
C ALA A 28 -6.94 -35.81 -9.12
N SER A 29 -6.29 -34.65 -9.19
CA SER A 29 -6.60 -33.50 -8.33
C SER A 29 -8.11 -33.24 -8.42
N ALA A 30 -8.80 -33.20 -7.28
CA ALA A 30 -10.20 -32.80 -7.25
C ALA A 30 -10.33 -31.40 -7.87
N ALA A 31 -11.39 -31.17 -8.65
CA ALA A 31 -11.65 -29.85 -9.23
C ALA A 31 -11.85 -28.82 -8.10
N GLU A 32 -11.18 -27.68 -8.21
CA GLU A 32 -11.24 -26.57 -7.26
C GLU A 32 -11.71 -25.30 -8.00
N GLY A 33 -12.63 -24.57 -7.37
CA GLY A 33 -13.14 -23.28 -7.83
C GLY A 33 -12.59 -22.14 -6.98
N GLU A 34 -12.83 -20.92 -7.46
CA GLU A 34 -12.40 -19.71 -6.75
C GLU A 34 -13.38 -19.36 -5.62
N ILE A 35 -12.83 -19.06 -4.43
CA ILE A 35 -13.59 -18.43 -3.36
C ILE A 35 -13.61 -16.93 -3.66
N ARG A 36 -14.80 -16.37 -3.84
CA ARG A 36 -15.02 -14.95 -4.07
C ARG A 36 -14.50 -14.16 -2.86
N PRO A 37 -13.49 -13.29 -3.02
CA PRO A 37 -12.98 -12.50 -1.91
C PRO A 37 -13.96 -11.39 -1.51
N VAL A 38 -13.87 -10.95 -0.26
CA VAL A 38 -14.54 -9.75 0.26
C VAL A 38 -13.44 -8.78 0.73
N PRO A 39 -12.90 -7.92 -0.17
CA PRO A 39 -11.76 -7.07 0.15
C PRO A 39 -12.05 -6.09 1.30
N GLY A 40 -11.12 -5.99 2.24
CA GLY A 40 -11.22 -5.07 3.38
C GLY A 40 -12.11 -5.55 4.53
N ALA A 41 -12.68 -6.75 4.45
CA ALA A 41 -13.51 -7.32 5.50
C ALA A 41 -12.77 -8.32 6.37
N THR A 42 -13.07 -8.33 7.67
CA THR A 42 -12.56 -9.34 8.62
C THR A 42 -13.29 -10.66 8.40
N VAL A 43 -12.57 -11.71 8.01
CA VAL A 43 -13.12 -13.04 7.74
C VAL A 43 -13.33 -13.82 9.04
N VAL A 44 -14.50 -14.44 9.18
CA VAL A 44 -14.88 -15.26 10.33
C VAL A 44 -14.44 -16.71 10.12
N GLY A 45 -13.13 -16.96 10.22
CA GLY A 45 -12.51 -18.30 10.19
C GLY A 45 -13.03 -19.22 9.08
N ASP A 46 -13.08 -20.53 9.37
CA ASP A 46 -13.53 -21.62 8.48
C ASP A 46 -15.05 -21.62 8.19
N ARG A 47 -15.62 -20.44 7.90
CA ARG A 47 -17.05 -20.27 7.58
C ARG A 47 -17.24 -19.61 6.24
N TYR A 48 -18.09 -20.22 5.43
CA TYR A 48 -18.37 -19.78 4.07
C TYR A 48 -19.87 -19.66 3.83
N ILE A 49 -20.24 -18.83 2.87
CA ILE A 49 -21.56 -18.71 2.26
C ILE A 49 -21.46 -19.29 0.86
N ALA A 50 -22.22 -20.34 0.58
CA ALA A 50 -22.35 -20.93 -0.74
C ALA A 50 -23.71 -20.57 -1.33
N VAL A 51 -23.71 -19.94 -2.50
CA VAL A 51 -24.92 -19.47 -3.18
C VAL A 51 -25.21 -20.39 -4.36
N PHE A 52 -26.46 -20.80 -4.51
CA PHE A 52 -26.90 -21.68 -5.58
C PHE A 52 -27.09 -20.90 -6.89
N LYS A 53 -26.94 -21.60 -8.02
CA LYS A 53 -27.58 -21.20 -9.27
C LYS A 53 -29.09 -21.48 -9.20
N ASP A 54 -29.87 -20.79 -10.01
CA ASP A 54 -31.34 -20.89 -10.00
C ASP A 54 -31.82 -22.35 -10.12
N GLY A 55 -32.81 -22.73 -9.30
CA GLY A 55 -33.40 -24.07 -9.29
C GLY A 55 -32.69 -25.12 -8.42
N HIS A 56 -31.58 -24.80 -7.73
CA HIS A 56 -30.78 -25.77 -6.96
C HIS A 56 -30.88 -25.68 -5.42
N GLY A 57 -31.86 -24.96 -4.87
CA GLY A 57 -31.96 -24.63 -3.43
C GLY A 57 -32.06 -25.80 -2.43
N GLY A 58 -32.22 -27.05 -2.88
CA GLY A 58 -32.39 -28.24 -2.02
C GLY A 58 -31.13 -29.03 -1.71
N ALA A 59 -29.97 -28.70 -2.28
CA ALA A 59 -28.77 -29.55 -2.25
C ALA A 59 -27.79 -29.28 -1.09
N ALA A 60 -28.13 -28.39 -0.14
CA ALA A 60 -27.18 -27.90 0.86
C ALA A 60 -26.56 -28.99 1.74
N GLY A 61 -27.38 -29.90 2.28
CA GLY A 61 -26.92 -31.01 3.12
C GLY A 61 -26.08 -32.04 2.35
N GLU A 62 -26.50 -32.37 1.13
CA GLU A 62 -25.77 -33.28 0.23
C GLU A 62 -24.39 -32.71 -0.11
N LEU A 63 -24.32 -31.45 -0.53
CA LEU A 63 -23.08 -30.78 -0.91
C LEU A 63 -22.12 -30.63 0.27
N ALA A 64 -22.62 -30.16 1.41
CA ALA A 64 -21.80 -30.04 2.61
C ALA A 64 -21.25 -31.41 3.04
N GLY A 65 -22.09 -32.45 3.06
CA GLY A 65 -21.65 -33.82 3.37
C GLY A 65 -20.61 -34.35 2.39
N ARG A 66 -20.81 -34.14 1.07
CA ARG A 66 -19.89 -34.57 0.02
C ARG A 66 -18.51 -33.95 0.14
N PHE A 67 -18.42 -32.68 0.54
CA PHE A 67 -17.15 -31.95 0.66
C PHE A 67 -16.62 -31.87 2.10
N GLY A 68 -17.26 -32.53 3.05
CA GLY A 68 -16.81 -32.62 4.45
C GLY A 68 -17.05 -31.34 5.27
N GLY A 69 -18.04 -30.55 4.91
CA GLY A 69 -18.50 -29.38 5.66
C GLY A 69 -19.74 -29.63 6.49
N LYS A 70 -20.00 -28.74 7.45
CA LYS A 70 -21.19 -28.76 8.31
C LYS A 70 -22.10 -27.58 7.97
N VAL A 71 -23.31 -27.87 7.45
CA VAL A 71 -24.30 -26.82 7.21
C VAL A 71 -24.66 -26.14 8.52
N ARG A 72 -24.66 -24.81 8.52
CA ARG A 72 -25.07 -23.98 9.66
C ARG A 72 -26.48 -23.47 9.48
N THR A 73 -26.79 -22.93 8.30
CA THR A 73 -28.12 -22.41 7.97
C THR A 73 -28.34 -22.45 6.46
N THR A 74 -29.60 -22.54 6.03
CA THR A 74 -30.04 -22.53 4.64
C THR A 74 -31.01 -21.39 4.40
N TRP A 75 -30.90 -20.72 3.27
CA TRP A 75 -31.74 -19.60 2.88
C TRP A 75 -32.43 -19.89 1.55
N THR A 76 -33.71 -19.53 1.44
CA THR A 76 -34.56 -19.84 0.27
C THR A 76 -35.40 -18.65 -0.20
N SER A 77 -35.22 -17.46 0.38
CA SER A 77 -36.07 -16.29 0.11
C SER A 77 -35.30 -15.13 -0.51
N ALA A 78 -34.54 -14.38 0.30
CA ALA A 78 -33.73 -13.25 -0.19
C ALA A 78 -32.43 -13.69 -0.86
N LEU A 79 -31.93 -14.86 -0.46
CA LEU A 79 -30.76 -15.52 -1.03
C LEU A 79 -31.07 -17.01 -1.08
N HIS A 80 -30.82 -17.66 -2.22
CA HIS A 80 -30.90 -19.11 -2.35
C HIS A 80 -29.50 -19.69 -2.13
N GLY A 81 -29.23 -20.19 -0.92
CA GLY A 81 -27.88 -20.61 -0.55
C GLY A 81 -27.81 -21.17 0.86
N PHE A 82 -26.60 -21.40 1.36
CA PHE A 82 -26.40 -21.89 2.73
C PHE A 82 -25.07 -21.42 3.31
N SER A 83 -25.02 -21.27 4.63
CA SER A 83 -23.77 -21.11 5.38
C SER A 83 -23.23 -22.47 5.74
N VAL A 84 -21.93 -22.66 5.61
CA VAL A 84 -21.25 -23.92 5.89
C VAL A 84 -19.92 -23.66 6.60
N GLU A 85 -19.63 -24.51 7.58
CA GLU A 85 -18.35 -24.55 8.26
C GLU A 85 -17.48 -25.63 7.63
N MET A 86 -16.30 -25.25 7.13
CA MET A 86 -15.37 -26.12 6.41
C MET A 86 -14.02 -25.42 6.22
N THR A 87 -12.96 -26.17 5.96
CA THR A 87 -11.65 -25.60 5.62
C THR A 87 -11.67 -24.92 4.25
N GLU A 88 -10.72 -24.02 4.00
CA GLU A 88 -10.58 -23.34 2.70
C GLU A 88 -10.46 -24.32 1.52
N ALA A 89 -9.70 -25.41 1.68
CA ALA A 89 -9.55 -26.43 0.64
C ALA A 89 -10.89 -27.13 0.32
N GLN A 90 -11.74 -27.35 1.34
CA GLN A 90 -13.09 -27.89 1.13
C GLN A 90 -14.01 -26.87 0.46
N ALA A 91 -13.90 -25.59 0.83
CA ALA A 91 -14.65 -24.49 0.22
C ALA A 91 -14.30 -24.28 -1.26
N ARG A 92 -13.03 -24.43 -1.64
CA ARG A 92 -12.60 -24.43 -3.05
C ARG A 92 -13.22 -25.58 -3.84
N ARG A 93 -13.27 -26.79 -3.28
CA ARG A 93 -13.96 -27.94 -3.93
C ARG A 93 -15.47 -27.73 -4.04
N LEU A 94 -16.10 -27.14 -3.02
CA LEU A 94 -17.51 -26.76 -3.06
C LEU A 94 -17.77 -25.70 -4.16
N ALA A 95 -16.88 -24.72 -4.31
CA ALA A 95 -16.97 -23.69 -5.34
C ALA A 95 -16.87 -24.24 -6.78
N ALA A 96 -16.33 -25.46 -6.95
CA ALA A 96 -16.29 -26.13 -8.25
C ALA A 96 -17.59 -26.90 -8.60
N ASP A 97 -18.53 -27.09 -7.66
CA ASP A 97 -19.75 -27.85 -7.94
C ASP A 97 -20.65 -27.07 -8.92
N PRO A 98 -21.18 -27.72 -9.99
CA PRO A 98 -21.93 -27.03 -11.03
C PRO A 98 -23.21 -26.34 -10.53
N ARG A 99 -23.73 -26.73 -9.36
CA ARG A 99 -24.91 -26.15 -8.72
C ARG A 99 -24.62 -24.87 -7.95
N ILE A 100 -23.36 -24.60 -7.62
CA ILE A 100 -22.92 -23.42 -6.87
C ILE A 100 -22.62 -22.29 -7.85
N ALA A 101 -23.20 -21.12 -7.60
CA ALA A 101 -22.92 -19.88 -8.31
C ALA A 101 -21.61 -19.26 -7.80
N TYR A 102 -21.43 -19.18 -6.49
CA TYR A 102 -20.18 -18.76 -5.86
C TYR A 102 -20.12 -19.20 -4.39
N VAL A 103 -18.89 -19.26 -3.88
CA VAL A 103 -18.60 -19.37 -2.45
C VAL A 103 -17.86 -18.11 -2.01
N GLN A 104 -18.20 -17.55 -0.87
CA GLN A 104 -17.48 -16.43 -0.27
C GLN A 104 -17.29 -16.66 1.24
N PRO A 105 -16.26 -16.10 1.88
CA PRO A 105 -16.13 -16.18 3.34
C PRO A 105 -17.26 -15.43 4.04
N VAL A 106 -17.64 -15.89 5.24
CA VAL A 106 -18.45 -15.08 6.16
C VAL A 106 -17.56 -13.98 6.73
N THR A 107 -18.07 -12.75 6.80
CA THR A 107 -17.34 -11.60 7.33
C THR A 107 -18.04 -10.96 8.51
N GLU A 108 -17.27 -10.28 9.35
CA GLU A 108 -17.82 -9.42 10.39
C GLU A 108 -18.42 -8.15 9.75
N VAL A 109 -19.51 -7.66 10.34
CA VAL A 109 -20.11 -6.36 10.00
C VAL A 109 -20.25 -5.55 11.28
N HIS A 110 -19.91 -4.27 11.23
CA HIS A 110 -19.98 -3.36 12.37
C HIS A 110 -21.08 -2.32 12.16
N MET A 111 -21.72 -1.89 13.25
CA MET A 111 -22.61 -0.75 13.24
C MET A 111 -21.77 0.53 13.09
N SER A 112 -21.96 1.29 12.01
CA SER A 112 -21.37 2.62 11.84
C SER A 112 -22.21 3.65 12.59
N ASP A 113 -21.55 4.58 13.29
CA ASP A 113 -22.20 5.74 13.89
C ASP A 113 -21.98 6.97 13.00
N THR A 114 -22.90 7.94 13.05
CA THR A 114 -22.90 9.12 12.18
C THR A 114 -23.14 10.38 12.99
N GLN A 115 -22.17 11.29 12.98
CA GLN A 115 -22.35 12.64 13.49
C GLN A 115 -23.08 13.49 12.44
N THR A 116 -24.19 14.12 12.81
CA THR A 116 -24.83 15.18 12.02
C THR A 116 -24.25 16.54 12.36
N SER A 117 -24.31 17.50 11.42
CA SER A 117 -23.69 18.82 11.56
C SER A 117 -22.17 18.72 11.78
N ALA A 118 -21.53 17.80 11.07
CA ALA A 118 -20.09 17.65 11.08
C ALA A 118 -19.40 18.92 10.54
N THR A 119 -18.20 19.20 11.05
CA THR A 119 -17.37 20.24 10.43
C THR A 119 -16.94 19.78 9.04
N TRP A 120 -16.75 20.74 8.14
CA TRP A 120 -16.42 20.44 6.75
C TRP A 120 -15.20 19.51 6.60
N GLY A 121 -14.22 19.60 7.51
CA GLY A 121 -13.02 18.77 7.51
C GLY A 121 -13.33 17.30 7.79
N LEU A 122 -14.22 17.00 8.74
CA LEU A 122 -14.67 15.63 9.00
C LEU A 122 -15.50 15.11 7.83
N ASP A 123 -16.52 15.87 7.44
CA ASP A 123 -17.45 15.58 6.34
C ASP A 123 -16.72 15.32 5.02
N ARG A 124 -15.70 16.14 4.71
CA ARG A 124 -14.92 15.92 3.49
C ARG A 124 -14.18 14.57 3.50
N THR A 125 -13.81 14.05 4.67
CA THR A 125 -13.00 12.85 4.77
C THR A 125 -13.79 11.55 4.72
N ASP A 126 -15.11 11.53 4.87
CA ASP A 126 -15.92 10.31 4.74
C ASP A 126 -16.76 10.26 3.45
N GLN A 127 -16.66 11.29 2.61
CA GLN A 127 -17.21 11.29 1.25
C GLN A 127 -16.15 11.39 0.14
N ARG A 128 -16.48 10.93 -1.07
CA ARG A 128 -15.55 10.97 -2.21
C ARG A 128 -15.60 12.30 -2.98
N THR A 129 -16.80 12.80 -3.25
CA THR A 129 -17.03 13.96 -4.13
C THR A 129 -17.81 15.05 -3.42
N LEU A 130 -17.57 16.31 -3.76
CA LEU A 130 -18.43 17.45 -3.37
C LEU A 130 -19.80 17.36 -4.10
N PRO A 131 -20.88 18.02 -3.59
CA PRO A 131 -20.93 18.86 -2.39
C PRO A 131 -20.94 18.07 -1.07
N LEU A 132 -20.57 18.75 0.02
CA LEU A 132 -20.59 18.22 1.40
C LEU A 132 -22.02 17.96 1.88
N ASP A 133 -22.23 16.92 2.69
CA ASP A 133 -23.57 16.49 3.14
C ASP A 133 -23.90 16.83 4.61
N GLY A 134 -22.93 17.41 5.32
CA GLY A 134 -23.02 17.83 6.72
C GLY A 134 -22.87 16.68 7.72
N LYS A 135 -22.40 15.50 7.31
CA LYS A 135 -22.31 14.31 8.16
C LYS A 135 -20.88 13.80 8.27
N TYR A 136 -20.62 13.00 9.30
CA TYR A 136 -19.38 12.24 9.43
C TYR A 136 -19.69 10.86 9.98
N SER A 137 -19.51 9.83 9.16
CA SER A 137 -19.78 8.43 9.46
C SER A 137 -18.50 7.67 9.75
N TYR A 138 -18.48 6.94 10.86
CA TYR A 138 -17.31 6.22 11.33
C TYR A 138 -17.68 4.82 11.81
N GLY A 139 -16.93 3.82 11.33
CA GLY A 139 -17.14 2.40 11.68
C GLY A 139 -16.50 1.98 13.00
N ALA A 140 -15.68 2.84 13.61
CA ALA A 140 -15.03 2.62 14.89
C ALA A 140 -14.83 3.97 15.60
N THR A 141 -14.65 3.94 16.93
CA THR A 141 -14.31 5.14 17.71
C THR A 141 -12.87 5.13 18.24
N ALA A 142 -12.14 4.02 18.06
CA ALA A 142 -10.73 3.84 18.44
C ALA A 142 -10.41 3.94 19.94
N SER A 143 -11.32 3.51 20.83
CA SER A 143 -11.08 3.47 22.29
C SER A 143 -9.91 2.57 22.74
N ASN A 144 -9.50 1.64 21.89
CA ASN A 144 -8.36 0.75 22.08
C ASN A 144 -7.02 1.30 21.53
N VAL A 145 -7.01 2.51 20.94
CA VAL A 145 -5.80 3.13 20.34
C VAL A 145 -5.34 4.33 21.17
N THR A 146 -4.02 4.53 21.21
CA THR A 146 -3.39 5.71 21.84
C THR A 146 -2.80 6.64 20.77
N ALA A 147 -3.17 7.92 20.79
CA ALA A 147 -2.60 8.96 19.96
C ALA A 147 -1.66 9.86 20.77
N TYR A 148 -0.39 9.91 20.37
CA TYR A 148 0.63 10.78 20.97
C TYR A 148 0.73 12.06 20.15
N ILE A 149 0.57 13.21 20.82
CA ILE A 149 0.59 14.52 20.19
C ILE A 149 1.89 15.22 20.58
N LEU A 150 2.85 15.27 19.65
CA LEU A 150 4.14 15.94 19.86
C LEU A 150 4.02 17.39 19.41
N ASP A 151 3.81 18.30 20.37
CA ASP A 151 3.38 19.67 20.07
C ASP A 151 3.63 20.64 21.24
N THR A 152 2.85 21.72 21.36
CA THR A 152 2.89 22.73 22.44
C THR A 152 2.28 22.25 23.77
N GLY A 153 1.81 21.00 23.83
CA GLY A 153 1.08 20.40 24.93
C GLY A 153 -0.40 20.16 24.60
N ILE A 154 -1.18 19.70 25.57
CA ILE A 154 -2.64 19.59 25.42
C ILE A 154 -3.28 20.19 26.67
N ARG A 155 -4.33 21.01 26.52
CA ARG A 155 -5.23 21.33 27.62
C ARG A 155 -6.07 20.12 27.97
N THR A 156 -5.56 19.23 28.81
CA THR A 156 -6.17 17.90 29.04
C THR A 156 -7.57 17.96 29.67
N GLY A 157 -7.89 19.05 30.38
CA GLY A 157 -9.22 19.29 30.97
C GLY A 157 -10.29 19.82 30.01
N HIS A 158 -9.99 19.95 28.71
CA HIS A 158 -10.96 20.41 27.72
C HIS A 158 -12.12 19.40 27.54
N ALA A 159 -13.35 19.90 27.44
CA ALA A 159 -14.58 19.10 27.36
C ALA A 159 -14.58 18.13 26.17
N GLU A 160 -14.01 18.56 25.03
CA GLU A 160 -13.81 17.70 23.84
C GLU A 160 -13.09 16.38 24.12
N PHE A 161 -12.28 16.30 25.19
CA PHE A 161 -11.54 15.08 25.49
C PHE A 161 -12.26 14.18 26.48
N GLY A 162 -13.24 14.68 27.26
CA GLY A 162 -14.03 13.86 28.18
C GLY A 162 -13.20 12.99 29.14
N GLY A 163 -12.01 13.44 29.54
CA GLY A 163 -11.07 12.69 30.39
C GLY A 163 -10.13 11.72 29.66
N ARG A 164 -10.21 11.63 28.32
CA ARG A 164 -9.34 10.75 27.49
C ARG A 164 -7.96 11.32 27.20
N ALA A 165 -7.74 12.61 27.49
CA ALA A 165 -6.45 13.26 27.34
C ALA A 165 -5.66 13.25 28.67
N ARG A 166 -4.38 12.91 28.59
CA ARG A 166 -3.46 12.97 29.75
C ARG A 166 -2.11 13.53 29.33
N VAL A 167 -1.37 14.05 30.31
CA VAL A 167 0.04 14.43 30.14
C VAL A 167 0.90 13.17 30.05
N GLY A 168 1.81 13.14 29.09
CA GLY A 168 2.84 12.11 28.95
C GLY A 168 4.23 12.62 29.29
N PHE A 169 4.70 13.64 28.56
CA PHE A 169 6.06 14.14 28.66
C PHE A 169 6.13 15.64 28.36
N ASP A 170 7.12 16.33 28.94
CA ASP A 170 7.42 17.74 28.69
C ASP A 170 8.95 17.94 28.60
N ALA A 171 9.41 18.37 27.43
CA ALA A 171 10.82 18.64 27.13
C ALA A 171 11.21 20.11 27.37
N ILE A 172 10.25 20.99 27.66
CA ILE A 172 10.49 22.44 27.78
C ILE A 172 10.98 22.80 29.18
N GLY A 173 10.42 22.19 30.22
CA GLY A 173 10.87 22.38 31.61
C GLY A 173 10.56 23.76 32.20
N ASP A 174 9.54 24.45 31.68
CA ASP A 174 9.13 25.81 32.10
C ASP A 174 7.97 25.82 33.13
N GLY A 175 7.62 24.66 33.67
CA GLY A 175 6.59 24.52 34.72
C GLY A 175 5.16 24.29 34.22
N TYR A 176 4.91 24.28 32.90
CA TYR A 176 3.58 23.96 32.37
C TYR A 176 3.25 22.46 32.38
N ASN A 177 4.24 21.58 32.59
CA ASN A 177 4.05 20.15 32.81
C ASN A 177 3.18 19.48 31.73
N GLY A 178 3.48 19.73 30.45
CA GLY A 178 2.78 19.16 29.31
C GLY A 178 1.42 19.80 28.99
N GLN A 179 0.95 20.76 29.78
CA GLN A 179 -0.23 21.56 29.46
C GLN A 179 0.06 22.53 28.32
N ASP A 180 -0.94 22.74 27.48
CA ASP A 180 -0.82 23.68 26.36
C ASP A 180 -0.89 25.13 26.85
N CYS A 181 -0.02 25.96 26.29
CA CYS A 181 0.04 27.40 26.54
C CYS A 181 0.07 28.23 25.24
N GLN A 182 -0.09 27.58 24.09
CA GLN A 182 -0.05 28.22 22.77
C GLN A 182 -1.36 28.00 22.02
N GLY A 183 -1.92 26.78 22.09
CA GLY A 183 -3.20 26.40 21.48
C GLY A 183 -3.11 25.41 20.33
N HIS A 184 -1.96 25.33 19.67
CA HIS A 184 -1.74 24.48 18.51
C HIS A 184 -1.88 22.99 18.88
N GLY A 185 -1.25 22.56 19.97
CA GLY A 185 -1.32 21.18 20.43
C GLY A 185 -2.72 20.74 20.85
N THR A 186 -3.48 21.60 21.52
CA THR A 186 -4.90 21.33 21.84
C THR A 186 -5.76 21.26 20.59
N HIS A 187 -5.49 22.09 19.58
CA HIS A 187 -6.23 22.12 18.32
C HIS A 187 -6.02 20.85 17.49
N VAL A 188 -4.78 20.42 17.32
CA VAL A 188 -4.49 19.17 16.60
C VAL A 188 -5.00 17.96 17.38
N ALA A 189 -4.88 17.93 18.72
CA ALA A 189 -5.45 16.88 19.56
C ALA A 189 -6.98 16.80 19.43
N GLY A 190 -7.67 17.94 19.37
CA GLY A 190 -9.11 18.01 19.13
C GLY A 190 -9.51 17.46 17.75
N THR A 191 -8.67 17.67 16.73
CA THR A 191 -8.91 17.14 15.38
C THR A 191 -8.65 15.62 15.30
N VAL A 192 -7.68 15.11 16.08
CA VAL A 192 -7.46 13.66 16.19
C VAL A 192 -8.62 12.99 16.93
N GLY A 193 -9.00 13.50 18.11
CA GLY A 193 -9.79 12.75 19.08
C GLY A 193 -10.83 13.53 19.88
N GLY A 194 -11.21 14.74 19.50
CA GLY A 194 -12.31 15.48 20.12
C GLY A 194 -13.67 14.80 19.92
N THR A 195 -14.59 14.95 20.87
CA THR A 195 -15.97 14.44 20.74
C THR A 195 -16.71 15.05 19.56
N THR A 196 -16.56 16.35 19.33
CA THR A 196 -17.23 17.08 18.25
C THR A 196 -16.34 17.17 17.01
N TYR A 197 -15.06 17.49 17.21
CA TYR A 197 -14.13 17.82 16.11
C TYR A 197 -13.21 16.68 15.69
N GLY A 198 -13.17 15.59 16.44
CA GLY A 198 -12.22 14.51 16.22
C GLY A 198 -12.62 13.54 15.12
N MET A 199 -11.66 12.97 14.42
CA MET A 199 -11.87 11.80 13.57
C MET A 199 -12.12 10.54 14.42
N ALA A 200 -11.25 10.28 15.40
CA ALA A 200 -11.28 9.08 16.23
C ALA A 200 -11.89 9.38 17.61
N LYS A 201 -13.23 9.40 17.68
CA LYS A 201 -14.02 9.99 18.78
C LYS A 201 -13.72 9.49 20.20
N GLN A 202 -13.14 8.30 20.37
CA GLN A 202 -12.82 7.71 21.67
C GLN A 202 -11.33 7.38 21.84
N VAL A 203 -10.46 7.80 20.91
CA VAL A 203 -9.01 7.60 21.03
C VAL A 203 -8.47 8.22 22.33
N LYS A 204 -7.48 7.56 22.93
CA LYS A 204 -6.77 8.08 24.11
C LYS A 204 -5.71 9.06 23.63
N LEU A 205 -5.66 10.26 24.21
CA LEU A 205 -4.74 11.31 23.80
C LEU A 205 -3.62 11.47 24.85
N VAL A 206 -2.38 11.54 24.39
CA VAL A 206 -1.20 11.75 25.26
C VAL A 206 -0.44 12.97 24.80
N ALA A 207 -0.33 13.98 25.68
CA ALA A 207 0.42 15.19 25.43
C ALA A 207 1.92 14.93 25.56
N VAL A 208 2.68 15.23 24.52
CA VAL A 208 4.14 15.19 24.48
C VAL A 208 4.63 16.57 24.09
N ARG A 209 4.90 17.40 25.10
CA ARG A 209 5.20 18.82 24.89
C ARG A 209 6.67 18.99 24.51
N VAL A 210 6.90 19.41 23.27
CA VAL A 210 8.23 19.64 22.67
C VAL A 210 8.37 21.04 22.07
N LEU A 211 7.30 21.83 22.08
CA LEU A 211 7.28 23.23 21.68
C LEU A 211 6.83 24.10 22.86
N ASN A 212 7.42 25.29 22.99
CA ASN A 212 7.12 26.27 24.02
C ASN A 212 5.85 27.09 23.69
N CYS A 213 5.54 28.09 24.54
CA CYS A 213 4.34 28.93 24.38
C CYS A 213 4.36 29.85 23.15
N GLN A 214 5.51 29.98 22.48
CA GLN A 214 5.67 30.67 21.20
C GLN A 214 5.60 29.70 20.00
N GLY A 215 5.32 28.42 20.23
CA GLY A 215 5.27 27.40 19.19
C GLY A 215 6.65 26.98 18.67
N SER A 216 7.71 27.25 19.43
CA SER A 216 9.10 26.98 19.04
C SER A 216 9.73 25.90 19.93
N GLY A 217 10.61 25.08 19.38
CA GLY A 217 11.36 24.06 20.12
C GLY A 217 12.69 23.75 19.45
N THR A 218 13.62 23.17 20.19
CA THR A 218 14.91 22.75 19.66
C THR A 218 14.82 21.33 19.09
N SER A 219 15.75 20.97 18.20
CA SER A 219 15.83 19.60 17.70
C SER A 219 16.07 18.58 18.82
N GLU A 220 16.80 18.97 19.87
CA GLU A 220 17.00 18.15 21.07
C GLU A 220 15.66 17.85 21.77
N GLN A 221 14.82 18.87 22.00
CA GLN A 221 13.51 18.71 22.63
C GLN A 221 12.58 17.80 21.81
N ILE A 222 12.58 17.97 20.49
CA ILE A 222 11.81 17.13 19.57
C ILE A 222 12.31 15.67 19.63
N VAL A 223 13.62 15.44 19.56
CA VAL A 223 14.20 14.10 19.65
C VAL A 223 13.93 13.47 21.02
N ASN A 224 14.01 14.23 22.11
CA ASN A 224 13.67 13.76 23.46
C ASN A 224 12.20 13.30 23.54
N GLY A 225 11.27 14.06 22.96
CA GLY A 225 9.87 13.67 22.89
C GLY A 225 9.65 12.40 22.05
N ILE A 226 10.29 12.29 20.89
CA ILE A 226 10.22 11.08 20.05
C ILE A 226 10.76 9.87 20.82
N ASN A 227 11.93 9.99 21.44
CA ASN A 227 12.57 8.93 22.22
C ASN A 227 11.68 8.48 23.39
N TRP A 228 11.08 9.43 24.12
CA TRP A 228 10.16 9.11 25.21
C TRP A 228 8.94 8.32 24.69
N VAL A 229 8.35 8.74 23.56
CA VAL A 229 7.23 8.02 22.96
C VAL A 229 7.64 6.61 22.53
N THR A 230 8.79 6.45 21.86
CA THR A 230 9.30 5.13 21.44
C THR A 230 9.44 4.17 22.63
N GLN A 231 9.87 4.67 23.79
CA GLN A 231 10.06 3.85 24.99
C GLN A 231 8.77 3.58 25.78
N ASN A 232 7.79 4.50 25.75
CA ASN A 232 6.63 4.48 26.65
C ASN A 232 5.29 4.26 25.92
N ALA A 233 5.32 4.01 24.61
CA ALA A 233 4.09 3.89 23.83
C ALA A 233 3.24 2.67 24.22
N VAL A 234 1.95 2.91 24.49
CA VAL A 234 0.94 1.86 24.64
C VAL A 234 0.30 1.61 23.28
N LYS A 235 0.64 0.47 22.67
CA LYS A 235 0.17 0.07 21.34
C LYS A 235 -1.21 -0.62 21.38
N PRO A 236 -2.00 -0.56 20.30
CA PRO A 236 -1.74 0.14 19.03
C PRO A 236 -1.70 1.67 19.21
N ALA A 237 -0.79 2.33 18.49
CA ALA A 237 -0.55 3.75 18.67
C ALA A 237 -0.22 4.49 17.37
N VAL A 238 -0.66 5.74 17.32
CA VAL A 238 -0.33 6.71 16.28
C VAL A 238 0.37 7.91 16.92
N VAL A 239 1.25 8.55 16.16
CA VAL A 239 1.98 9.74 16.55
C VAL A 239 1.67 10.86 15.55
N ASN A 240 1.08 11.94 16.04
CA ASN A 240 0.86 13.15 15.26
C ASN A 240 2.02 14.13 15.52
N LEU A 241 2.77 14.45 14.46
CA LEU A 241 3.90 15.37 14.51
C LEU A 241 3.63 16.54 13.56
N SER A 242 2.76 17.46 14.01
CA SER A 242 2.33 18.66 13.29
C SER A 242 3.35 19.80 13.41
N LEU A 243 4.63 19.48 13.25
CA LEU A 243 5.75 20.43 13.30
C LEU A 243 6.71 20.16 12.15
N GLY A 244 7.58 21.13 11.87
CA GLY A 244 8.58 20.98 10.84
C GLY A 244 9.57 22.14 10.82
N GLY A 245 10.60 21.99 10.02
CA GLY A 245 11.61 23.01 9.82
C GLY A 245 12.58 22.60 8.72
N GLY A 246 13.74 23.26 8.71
CA GLY A 246 14.81 22.87 7.81
C GLY A 246 15.23 21.41 7.98
N ALA A 247 15.86 20.88 6.94
CA ALA A 247 16.56 19.60 6.94
C ALA A 247 17.27 19.27 8.28
N ASN A 248 16.88 18.19 8.95
CA ASN A 248 17.50 17.74 10.20
C ASN A 248 17.59 16.21 10.29
N SER A 249 18.80 15.66 10.09
CA SER A 249 19.04 14.22 10.06
C SER A 249 18.82 13.52 11.40
N ALA A 250 19.00 14.21 12.53
CA ALA A 250 18.77 13.64 13.85
C ALA A 250 17.27 13.41 14.10
N ILE A 251 16.42 14.39 13.73
CA ILE A 251 14.96 14.24 13.79
C ILE A 251 14.50 13.13 12.84
N ASP A 252 15.02 13.09 11.60
CA ASP A 252 14.64 12.05 10.64
C ASP A 252 14.96 10.64 11.17
N GLN A 253 16.18 10.45 11.70
CA GLN A 253 16.60 9.17 12.23
C GLN A 253 15.78 8.76 13.46
N ALA A 254 15.44 9.71 14.33
CA ALA A 254 14.57 9.46 15.47
C ALA A 254 13.17 9.02 15.02
N VAL A 255 12.57 9.70 14.05
CA VAL A 255 11.27 9.32 13.47
C VAL A 255 11.34 7.92 12.85
N ARG A 256 12.33 7.64 12.00
CA ARG A 256 12.51 6.30 11.38
C ARG A 256 12.64 5.20 12.42
N THR A 257 13.46 5.43 13.45
CA THR A 257 13.68 4.45 14.53
C THR A 257 12.39 4.21 15.31
N SER A 258 11.65 5.27 15.61
CA SER A 258 10.36 5.18 16.29
C SER A 258 9.32 4.42 15.45
N ILE A 259 9.27 4.66 14.14
CA ILE A 259 8.40 3.92 13.22
C ILE A 259 8.78 2.44 13.16
N ALA A 260 10.07 2.13 13.09
CA ALA A 260 10.57 0.75 13.11
C ALA A 260 10.19 0.00 14.40
N SER A 261 9.94 0.72 15.50
CA SER A 261 9.41 0.12 16.73
C SER A 261 7.93 -0.30 16.62
N GLY A 262 7.21 0.06 15.55
CA GLY A 262 5.80 -0.26 15.32
C GLY A 262 4.83 0.88 15.64
N LEU A 263 5.28 2.14 15.58
CA LEU A 263 4.45 3.31 15.78
C LEU A 263 4.16 4.00 14.44
N THR A 264 2.89 4.26 14.14
CA THR A 264 2.53 4.95 12.89
C THR A 264 2.69 6.46 13.08
N TYR A 265 3.50 7.11 12.26
CA TYR A 265 3.71 8.56 12.31
C TYR A 265 2.97 9.25 11.16
N THR A 266 2.26 10.33 11.49
CA THR A 266 1.79 11.31 10.52
C THR A 266 2.54 12.61 10.72
N VAL A 267 3.04 13.19 9.62
CA VAL A 267 3.89 14.37 9.65
C VAL A 267 3.37 15.44 8.69
N ALA A 268 3.53 16.71 9.07
CA ALA A 268 3.16 17.82 8.21
C ALA A 268 4.12 17.96 7.03
N ALA A 269 3.60 18.18 5.81
CA ALA A 269 4.45 18.47 4.64
C ALA A 269 5.21 19.81 4.78
N GLY A 270 4.68 20.74 5.58
CA GLY A 270 5.22 22.07 5.82
C GLY A 270 4.45 23.19 5.10
N ASN A 271 4.62 24.42 5.58
CA ASN A 271 3.84 25.59 5.15
C ASN A 271 4.68 26.62 4.37
N GLY A 272 5.63 26.14 3.56
CA GLY A 272 6.58 26.99 2.84
C GLY A 272 7.73 27.51 3.70
N ASN A 273 8.59 28.34 3.09
CA ASN A 273 9.69 29.02 3.77
C ASN A 273 9.20 30.26 4.55
N ALA A 274 10.15 30.99 5.16
CA ALA A 274 9.84 32.21 5.92
C ALA A 274 9.17 33.32 5.08
N GLN A 275 9.24 33.25 3.75
CA GLN A 275 8.60 34.15 2.79
C GLN A 275 7.23 33.62 2.32
N GLY A 276 6.74 32.51 2.86
CA GLY A 276 5.47 31.88 2.48
C GLY A 276 5.52 31.17 1.13
N VAL A 277 6.70 30.92 0.58
CA VAL A 277 6.87 30.20 -0.69
C VAL A 277 6.90 28.71 -0.39
N GLN A 278 5.96 27.97 -0.96
CA GLN A 278 5.92 26.50 -0.90
C GLN A 278 7.26 25.89 -1.36
N GLN A 279 7.69 24.85 -0.66
CA GLN A 279 8.93 24.13 -0.92
C GLN A 279 8.63 22.66 -1.29
N ASP A 280 9.62 21.99 -1.87
CA ASP A 280 9.59 20.54 -1.99
C ASP A 280 9.69 19.91 -0.58
N ALA A 281 8.69 19.13 -0.19
CA ALA A 281 8.61 18.43 1.09
C ALA A 281 9.81 17.49 1.33
N CYS A 282 10.45 17.01 0.26
CA CYS A 282 11.67 16.19 0.36
C CYS A 282 12.88 16.96 0.91
N THR A 283 12.83 18.29 0.95
CA THR A 283 13.93 19.13 1.44
C THR A 283 13.82 19.52 2.91
N VAL A 284 12.69 19.22 3.56
CA VAL A 284 12.38 19.62 4.94
C VAL A 284 12.14 18.41 5.84
N SER A 285 12.39 18.60 7.13
CA SER A 285 12.23 17.55 8.14
C SER A 285 11.06 17.86 9.06
N PRO A 286 10.29 16.84 9.49
CA PRO A 286 10.44 15.41 9.19
C PRO A 286 9.75 14.93 7.90
N ALA A 287 9.19 15.83 7.07
CA ALA A 287 8.40 15.46 5.89
C ALA A 287 9.11 14.55 4.87
N ARG A 288 10.45 14.60 4.81
CA ARG A 288 11.27 13.73 3.94
C ARG A 288 11.49 12.31 4.46
N VAL A 289 10.96 11.95 5.63
CA VAL A 289 11.04 10.58 6.15
C VAL A 289 10.02 9.71 5.42
N SER A 290 10.49 8.93 4.45
CA SER A 290 9.67 8.07 3.58
C SER A 290 8.79 7.05 4.31
N GLU A 291 9.17 6.66 5.52
CA GLU A 291 8.46 5.69 6.34
C GLU A 291 7.26 6.31 7.08
N ALA A 292 7.22 7.64 7.22
CA ALA A 292 6.09 8.36 7.80
C ALA A 292 4.97 8.56 6.76
N ILE A 293 3.81 9.03 7.20
CA ILE A 293 2.74 9.50 6.33
C ILE A 293 2.79 11.03 6.28
N THR A 294 3.29 11.58 5.18
CA THR A 294 3.47 13.02 4.98
C THR A 294 2.23 13.66 4.37
N VAL A 295 1.69 14.67 5.05
CA VAL A 295 0.36 15.19 4.79
C VAL A 295 0.39 16.63 4.27
N GLY A 296 -0.11 16.81 3.05
CA GLY A 296 -0.38 18.13 2.46
C GLY A 296 -1.76 18.67 2.85
N ALA A 297 -1.98 19.98 2.68
CA ALA A 297 -3.23 20.64 3.02
C ALA A 297 -4.07 21.04 1.80
N VAL A 298 -5.38 20.80 1.88
CA VAL A 298 -6.39 21.36 0.95
C VAL A 298 -7.39 22.24 1.68
N ASP A 299 -8.07 23.10 0.93
CA ASP A 299 -9.26 23.82 1.38
C ASP A 299 -10.55 23.03 1.13
N LYS A 300 -11.69 23.62 1.54
CA LYS A 300 -13.04 23.04 1.37
C LYS A 300 -13.49 22.80 -0.07
N THR A 301 -12.71 23.28 -1.04
CA THR A 301 -12.93 23.09 -2.47
C THR A 301 -11.94 22.10 -3.06
N ASP A 302 -11.31 21.25 -2.26
CA ASP A 302 -10.28 20.30 -2.70
C ASP A 302 -9.09 20.98 -3.40
N THR A 303 -8.91 22.29 -3.21
CA THR A 303 -7.77 23.02 -3.79
C THR A 303 -6.61 22.94 -2.83
N LYS A 304 -5.42 22.55 -3.33
CA LYS A 304 -4.20 22.58 -2.53
C LYS A 304 -4.01 23.97 -1.95
N ALA A 305 -3.80 24.06 -0.64
CA ALA A 305 -3.51 25.31 0.02
C ALA A 305 -2.22 25.92 -0.55
N SER A 306 -2.21 27.23 -0.79
CA SER A 306 -1.07 27.94 -1.39
C SER A 306 0.21 27.82 -0.57
N PHE A 307 0.08 27.74 0.77
CA PHE A 307 1.20 27.55 1.69
C PHE A 307 1.71 26.10 1.74
N SER A 308 0.91 25.10 1.35
CA SER A 308 1.29 23.69 1.52
C SER A 308 2.49 23.36 0.64
N ASN A 309 3.53 22.81 1.25
CA ASN A 309 4.62 22.16 0.53
C ASN A 309 4.09 21.04 -0.37
N TYR A 310 4.90 20.67 -1.37
CA TYR A 310 4.54 19.79 -2.48
C TYR A 310 5.64 18.76 -2.75
N GLY A 311 5.44 17.89 -3.73
CA GLY A 311 6.48 17.00 -4.26
C GLY A 311 6.31 15.55 -3.83
N THR A 312 7.27 14.72 -4.26
CA THR A 312 7.15 13.24 -4.20
C THR A 312 7.17 12.67 -2.78
N CYS A 313 7.59 13.45 -1.78
CA CYS A 313 7.56 13.05 -0.37
C CYS A 313 6.21 13.32 0.29
N VAL A 314 5.24 13.94 -0.38
CA VAL A 314 3.85 14.00 0.09
C VAL A 314 3.17 12.68 -0.26
N ASP A 315 2.45 12.08 0.69
CA ASP A 315 1.72 10.83 0.48
C ASP A 315 0.25 11.04 0.11
N LEU A 316 -0.39 12.01 0.77
CA LEU A 316 -1.76 12.40 0.53
C LEU A 316 -2.05 13.81 1.06
N PHE A 317 -3.15 14.38 0.58
CA PHE A 317 -3.71 15.63 1.09
C PHE A 317 -4.85 15.36 2.08
N ALA A 318 -5.07 16.30 3.00
CA ALA A 318 -6.22 16.30 3.90
C ALA A 318 -6.71 17.73 4.18
N PRO A 319 -7.92 17.91 4.73
CA PRO A 319 -8.46 19.21 5.12
C PRO A 319 -7.52 20.01 6.03
N GLY A 320 -7.07 21.18 5.60
CA GLY A 320 -6.07 21.96 6.33
C GLY A 320 -6.29 23.48 6.34
N VAL A 321 -7.39 23.99 5.78
CA VAL A 321 -7.68 25.44 5.75
C VAL A 321 -8.95 25.77 6.54
N SER A 322 -8.84 26.64 7.55
CA SER A 322 -9.97 27.03 8.41
C SER A 322 -10.64 25.82 9.07
N ILE A 323 -9.81 24.95 9.66
CA ILE A 323 -10.25 23.78 10.42
C ILE A 323 -10.64 24.22 11.82
N THR A 324 -11.90 23.98 12.20
CA THR A 324 -12.41 24.29 13.54
C THR A 324 -12.12 23.12 14.48
N SER A 325 -11.52 23.42 15.63
CA SER A 325 -11.23 22.45 16.69
C SER A 325 -11.13 23.14 18.06
N ALA A 326 -10.83 22.38 19.11
CA ALA A 326 -10.57 22.85 20.47
C ALA A 326 -9.37 23.82 20.52
N THR A 327 -9.37 24.74 21.48
CA THR A 327 -8.23 25.61 21.80
C THR A 327 -7.97 25.63 23.30
N TYR A 328 -6.86 26.22 23.73
CA TYR A 328 -6.36 26.10 25.11
C TYR A 328 -6.88 27.18 26.08
N THR A 329 -7.63 28.19 25.63
CA THR A 329 -7.95 29.36 26.46
C THR A 329 -9.01 29.07 27.54
N SER A 330 -9.86 28.08 27.34
CA SER A 330 -10.78 27.55 28.36
C SER A 330 -11.05 26.05 28.13
N ASN A 331 -11.81 25.41 29.02
CA ASN A 331 -12.19 24.00 28.83
C ASN A 331 -13.24 23.78 27.72
N THR A 332 -13.73 24.85 27.08
CA THR A 332 -14.76 24.76 26.03
C THR A 332 -14.43 25.65 24.83
N SER A 333 -13.24 26.25 24.81
CA SER A 333 -12.85 27.20 23.77
C SER A 333 -12.57 26.48 22.45
N THR A 334 -13.06 27.05 21.36
CA THR A 334 -12.88 26.50 20.01
C THR A 334 -12.38 27.58 19.07
N GLY A 335 -11.70 27.20 17.99
CA GLY A 335 -11.16 28.14 17.02
C GLY A 335 -10.80 27.50 15.69
N ALA A 336 -10.72 28.32 14.66
CA ALA A 336 -10.30 27.89 13.32
C ALA A 336 -8.81 28.17 13.11
N MET A 337 -8.07 27.18 12.60
CA MET A 337 -6.66 27.31 12.22
C MET A 337 -6.43 26.74 10.82
N SER A 338 -5.34 27.17 10.18
CA SER A 338 -4.93 26.74 8.84
C SER A 338 -3.47 26.30 8.86
N GLY A 339 -3.17 25.21 8.18
CA GLY A 339 -1.83 24.67 8.05
C GLY A 339 -1.84 23.19 7.66
N THR A 340 -0.71 22.70 7.14
CA THR A 340 -0.44 21.25 7.06
C THR A 340 -0.49 20.60 8.44
N SER A 341 -0.23 21.37 9.49
CA SER A 341 -0.47 21.00 10.89
C SER A 341 -1.92 20.66 11.23
N MET A 342 -2.91 21.21 10.52
CA MET A 342 -4.33 20.88 10.69
C MET A 342 -4.78 19.74 9.76
N ALA A 343 -4.08 19.53 8.64
CA ALA A 343 -4.30 18.37 7.77
C ALA A 343 -3.79 17.07 8.40
N THR A 344 -2.59 17.11 8.99
CA THR A 344 -1.92 15.97 9.65
C THR A 344 -2.78 15.23 10.69
N PRO A 345 -3.51 15.89 11.60
CA PRO A 345 -4.32 15.21 12.61
C PRO A 345 -5.57 14.54 12.05
N HIS A 346 -6.10 14.96 10.88
CA HIS A 346 -7.15 14.19 10.21
C HIS A 346 -6.62 12.80 9.81
N VAL A 347 -5.39 12.75 9.30
CA VAL A 347 -4.73 11.49 8.91
C VAL A 347 -4.32 10.67 10.13
N ALA A 348 -3.85 11.30 11.21
CA ALA A 348 -3.57 10.61 12.47
C ALA A 348 -4.83 9.93 13.03
N GLY A 349 -5.95 10.65 12.98
CA GLY A 349 -7.26 10.14 13.34
C GLY A 349 -7.71 8.96 12.46
N ALA A 350 -7.56 9.08 11.14
CA ALA A 350 -7.84 7.99 10.21
C ALA A 350 -6.96 6.74 10.48
N ALA A 351 -5.67 6.94 10.77
CA ALA A 351 -4.76 5.87 11.16
C ALA A 351 -5.20 5.20 12.47
N ALA A 352 -5.68 5.98 13.45
CA ALA A 352 -6.25 5.44 14.68
C ALA A 352 -7.53 4.63 14.43
N LEU A 353 -8.42 5.11 13.56
CA LEU A 353 -9.61 4.34 13.16
C LEU A 353 -9.25 3.00 12.50
N HIS A 354 -8.25 3.00 11.61
CA HIS A 354 -7.77 1.78 10.98
C HIS A 354 -7.13 0.81 11.99
N LEU A 355 -6.29 1.31 12.89
CA LEU A 355 -5.67 0.50 13.96
C LEU A 355 -6.69 -0.02 14.98
N ALA A 356 -7.83 0.66 15.15
CA ALA A 356 -8.88 0.20 16.06
C ALA A 356 -9.45 -1.16 15.63
N THR A 357 -9.63 -1.35 14.33
CA THR A 357 -10.14 -2.58 13.72
C THR A 357 -9.03 -3.53 13.26
N ASN A 358 -7.80 -3.02 13.10
CA ASN A 358 -6.62 -3.79 12.70
C ASN A 358 -5.46 -3.58 13.71
N PRO A 359 -5.60 -4.05 14.97
CA PRO A 359 -4.68 -3.68 16.05
C PRO A 359 -3.24 -4.19 15.89
N THR A 360 -3.02 -5.16 15.00
CA THR A 360 -1.69 -5.71 14.67
C THR A 360 -1.09 -5.15 13.39
N ALA A 361 -1.76 -4.20 12.72
CA ALA A 361 -1.25 -3.61 11.49
C ALA A 361 0.08 -2.87 11.75
N THR A 362 1.08 -3.17 10.94
CA THR A 362 2.37 -2.47 10.94
C THR A 362 2.21 -1.05 10.39
N PRO A 363 3.12 -0.12 10.73
CA PRO A 363 3.06 1.25 10.18
C PRO A 363 2.99 1.31 8.65
N ALA A 364 3.72 0.42 7.97
CA ALA A 364 3.67 0.30 6.51
C ALA A 364 2.28 -0.13 6.02
N GLN A 365 1.64 -1.11 6.67
CA GLN A 365 0.28 -1.54 6.34
C GLN A 365 -0.74 -0.41 6.59
N VAL A 366 -0.59 0.36 7.68
CA VAL A 366 -1.46 1.52 7.93
C VAL A 366 -1.29 2.57 6.83
N ARG A 367 -0.05 2.93 6.44
CA ARG A 367 0.21 3.86 5.34
C ARG A 367 -0.41 3.36 4.04
N THR A 368 -0.17 2.11 3.67
CA THR A 368 -0.75 1.51 2.46
C THR A 368 -2.27 1.53 2.48
N ALA A 369 -2.91 1.19 3.60
CA ALA A 369 -4.36 1.20 3.72
C ALA A 369 -4.95 2.60 3.51
N LEU A 370 -4.37 3.64 4.13
CA LEU A 370 -4.85 5.01 3.98
C LEU A 370 -4.62 5.57 2.58
N VAL A 371 -3.41 5.38 2.02
CA VAL A 371 -3.06 5.92 0.69
C VAL A 371 -3.85 5.21 -0.42
N SER A 372 -4.05 3.89 -0.34
CA SER A 372 -4.81 3.14 -1.36
C SER A 372 -6.32 3.39 -1.31
N THR A 373 -6.85 3.78 -0.14
CA THR A 373 -8.28 4.08 0.03
C THR A 373 -8.60 5.55 -0.31
N ALA A 374 -7.58 6.41 -0.32
CA ALA A 374 -7.68 7.83 -0.65
C ALA A 374 -8.41 8.07 -1.97
N THR A 375 -9.14 9.17 -2.05
CA THR A 375 -9.80 9.59 -3.29
C THR A 375 -8.77 10.19 -4.23
N THR A 376 -8.69 9.67 -5.45
CA THR A 376 -7.69 10.07 -6.44
C THR A 376 -8.24 11.06 -7.46
N GLY A 377 -7.42 12.01 -7.91
CA GLY A 377 -7.73 12.87 -9.07
C GLY A 377 -8.63 14.08 -8.80
N LEU A 378 -9.01 14.33 -7.54
CA LEU A 378 -9.89 15.44 -7.17
C LEU A 378 -9.17 16.63 -6.54
N VAL A 379 -7.91 16.49 -6.14
CA VAL A 379 -7.12 17.61 -5.62
C VAL A 379 -6.81 18.56 -6.76
N ARG A 380 -7.34 19.78 -6.68
CA ARG A 380 -7.06 20.86 -7.63
C ARG A 380 -5.71 21.47 -7.30
N ASN A 381 -4.88 21.66 -8.32
CA ASN A 381 -3.54 22.27 -8.19
C ASN A 381 -2.63 21.56 -7.17
N ALA A 382 -2.61 20.22 -7.18
CA ALA A 382 -1.74 19.42 -6.30
C ALA A 382 -0.24 19.75 -6.38
N ALA A 383 0.16 20.53 -7.40
CA ALA A 383 1.53 20.90 -7.76
C ALA A 383 2.37 19.70 -8.23
N THR A 384 3.38 20.00 -9.05
CA THR A 384 4.19 18.99 -9.73
C THR A 384 4.86 18.05 -8.73
N GLY A 385 4.79 16.74 -9.02
CA GLY A 385 5.42 15.70 -8.22
C GLY A 385 4.61 15.23 -7.00
N SER A 386 3.62 15.99 -6.54
CA SER A 386 2.73 15.52 -5.47
C SER A 386 1.73 14.46 -6.01
N PRO A 387 1.36 13.46 -5.21
CA PRO A 387 0.25 12.57 -5.58
C PRO A 387 -1.06 13.35 -5.58
N ASN A 388 -1.96 13.03 -6.51
CA ASN A 388 -3.32 13.57 -6.50
C ASN A 388 -4.23 12.64 -5.69
N THR A 389 -3.99 12.58 -4.38
CA THR A 389 -4.68 11.70 -3.42
C THR A 389 -5.20 12.53 -2.26
N LEU A 390 -6.46 12.33 -1.88
CA LEU A 390 -7.12 13.02 -0.78
C LEU A 390 -7.65 12.00 0.23
N LEU A 391 -7.40 12.24 1.52
CA LEU A 391 -7.82 11.36 2.62
C LEU A 391 -9.29 10.96 2.49
N TYR A 392 -9.56 9.66 2.62
CA TYR A 392 -10.90 9.09 2.64
C TYR A 392 -10.99 8.00 3.73
N THR A 393 -12.04 8.06 4.54
CA THR A 393 -12.30 7.19 5.71
C THR A 393 -13.69 6.58 5.70
N GLY A 394 -14.52 6.93 4.71
CA GLY A 394 -15.89 6.43 4.63
C GLY A 394 -15.92 4.91 4.50
N THR A 395 -16.80 4.27 5.25
CA THR A 395 -17.16 2.88 4.98
C THR A 395 -17.82 2.85 3.62
N THR A 396 -17.30 2.07 2.69
CA THR A 396 -17.94 1.90 1.40
C THR A 396 -19.37 1.37 1.60
N GLN A 397 -20.39 2.24 1.56
CA GLN A 397 -21.56 1.90 0.77
C GLN A 397 -21.07 1.92 -0.68
N THR A 398 -20.43 0.84 -1.10
CA THR A 398 -20.57 0.46 -2.48
C THR A 398 -22.05 0.07 -2.60
N THR A 399 -22.91 1.01 -2.97
CA THR A 399 -23.90 0.63 -3.98
C THR A 399 -23.06 0.07 -5.11
N PRO A 400 -23.12 -1.23 -5.43
CA PRO A 400 -22.51 -1.69 -6.65
C PRO A 400 -23.15 -0.83 -7.74
N ALA A 401 -22.34 -0.12 -8.53
CA ALA A 401 -22.82 0.27 -9.84
C ALA A 401 -23.47 -0.98 -10.46
N PRO A 402 -24.63 -0.88 -11.15
CA PRO A 402 -25.17 -2.00 -11.88
C PRO A 402 -24.01 -2.64 -12.62
N ALA A 403 -23.81 -3.95 -12.42
CA ALA A 403 -22.73 -4.66 -13.07
C ALA A 403 -22.79 -4.28 -14.56
N PRO A 404 -21.72 -3.73 -15.15
CA PRO A 404 -21.63 -3.67 -16.59
C PRO A 404 -22.00 -5.05 -17.11
N ALA A 405 -22.86 -5.15 -18.13
CA ALA A 405 -23.15 -6.41 -18.79
C ALA A 405 -21.84 -7.19 -18.95
N PRO A 406 -21.81 -8.50 -18.64
CA PRO A 406 -20.56 -9.24 -18.52
C PRO A 406 -19.71 -8.99 -19.76
N ALA A 407 -18.62 -8.25 -19.56
CA ALA A 407 -17.55 -8.26 -20.53
C ALA A 407 -17.13 -9.74 -20.64
N PRO A 408 -16.86 -10.25 -21.86
CA PRO A 408 -16.26 -11.57 -22.00
C PRO A 408 -15.06 -11.66 -21.04
N ALA A 409 -14.92 -12.83 -20.39
CA ALA A 409 -13.96 -13.08 -19.32
C ALA A 409 -12.64 -12.31 -19.51
N PRO A 410 -12.09 -11.64 -18.47
CA PRO A 410 -10.73 -11.13 -18.54
C PRO A 410 -9.82 -12.31 -18.91
N ALA A 411 -9.09 -12.16 -20.01
CA ALA A 411 -7.94 -13.01 -20.24
C ALA A 411 -7.04 -12.95 -19.00
N PRO A 412 -6.36 -14.06 -18.63
CA PRO A 412 -5.42 -14.05 -17.51
C PRO A 412 -4.53 -12.81 -17.59
N ALA A 413 -4.26 -12.17 -16.45
CA ALA A 413 -3.25 -11.11 -16.39
C ALA A 413 -2.02 -11.63 -17.13
N PRO A 414 -1.49 -10.90 -18.14
CA PRO A 414 -0.34 -11.39 -18.87
C PRO A 414 0.75 -11.66 -17.84
N ALA A 415 1.32 -12.87 -17.86
CA ALA A 415 2.63 -13.11 -17.26
C ALA A 415 3.55 -11.93 -17.65
N PRO A 416 4.55 -11.53 -16.82
CA PRO A 416 5.52 -10.51 -17.24
C PRO A 416 5.92 -10.80 -18.69
N VAL A 417 5.43 -9.99 -19.64
CA VAL A 417 5.59 -10.33 -21.05
C VAL A 417 6.99 -9.92 -21.39
N VAL A 418 7.88 -10.89 -21.24
CA VAL A 418 9.24 -10.82 -21.71
C VAL A 418 9.13 -10.89 -23.23
N PHE A 419 9.34 -9.76 -23.88
CA PHE A 419 9.57 -9.74 -25.31
C PHE A 419 11.05 -9.96 -25.51
N ALA A 420 11.44 -11.05 -26.16
CA ALA A 420 12.83 -11.39 -26.39
C ALA A 420 13.10 -11.47 -27.90
N ASN A 421 14.29 -11.05 -28.30
CA ASN A 421 14.88 -11.41 -29.57
C ASN A 421 16.10 -12.29 -29.27
N THR A 422 15.97 -13.58 -29.60
CA THR A 422 17.00 -14.62 -29.43
C THR A 422 17.67 -14.95 -30.78
N THR A 423 17.55 -14.05 -31.77
CA THR A 423 18.19 -14.24 -33.06
C THR A 423 19.61 -13.73 -32.97
N ASN A 424 20.57 -14.63 -33.16
CA ASN A 424 21.98 -14.28 -33.15
C ASN A 424 22.28 -13.27 -34.26
N ALA A 425 22.86 -12.13 -33.89
CA ALA A 425 23.19 -11.07 -34.83
C ALA A 425 24.66 -10.67 -34.66
N ALA A 426 25.45 -10.82 -35.72
CA ALA A 426 26.86 -10.46 -35.71
C ALA A 426 27.03 -8.97 -35.42
N ILE A 427 27.93 -8.64 -34.50
CA ILE A 427 28.38 -7.27 -34.26
C ILE A 427 29.54 -7.04 -35.24
N PRO A 428 29.38 -6.15 -36.23
CA PRO A 428 30.47 -5.87 -37.17
C PRO A 428 31.64 -5.22 -36.42
N GLY A 429 32.87 -5.67 -36.69
CA GLY A 429 34.08 -5.08 -36.10
C GLY A 429 34.18 -3.60 -36.47
N THR A 430 34.23 -2.73 -35.46
CA THR A 430 34.01 -1.27 -35.57
C THR A 430 32.77 -0.92 -36.41
N GLY A 431 31.58 -1.05 -35.82
CA GLY A 431 30.33 -0.78 -36.51
C GLY A 431 29.13 -0.74 -35.58
N THR A 432 27.95 -0.48 -36.15
CA THR A 432 26.69 -0.43 -35.41
C THR A 432 25.80 -1.60 -35.80
N LEU A 433 25.43 -2.41 -34.83
CA LEU A 433 24.32 -3.35 -34.92
C LEU A 433 23.06 -2.71 -34.34
N THR A 434 21.92 -2.92 -34.99
CA THR A 434 20.60 -2.59 -34.43
C THR A 434 19.71 -3.81 -34.48
N SER A 435 19.24 -4.27 -33.32
CA SER A 435 18.34 -5.41 -33.19
C SER A 435 16.97 -4.94 -32.71
N PRO A 436 15.87 -5.24 -33.42
CA PRO A 436 14.52 -4.84 -33.02
C PRO A 436 13.84 -5.89 -32.12
N ILE A 437 12.96 -5.42 -31.25
CA ILE A 437 11.89 -6.18 -30.59
C ILE A 437 10.58 -5.43 -30.86
N THR A 438 9.65 -6.07 -31.54
CA THR A 438 8.30 -5.53 -31.72
C THR A 438 7.44 -5.95 -30.54
N VAL A 439 7.07 -4.98 -29.72
CA VAL A 439 6.16 -5.14 -28.59
C VAL A 439 4.76 -4.91 -29.10
N THR A 440 3.88 -5.90 -29.00
CA THR A 440 2.46 -5.81 -29.38
C THR A 440 1.57 -6.16 -28.19
N GLY A 441 0.31 -5.71 -28.21
CA GLY A 441 -0.67 -6.07 -27.18
C GLY A 441 -0.52 -5.33 -25.83
N ARG A 442 0.34 -4.31 -25.75
CA ARG A 442 0.43 -3.39 -24.60
C ARG A 442 -0.40 -2.12 -24.90
N THR A 443 -1.03 -1.55 -23.88
CA THR A 443 -1.75 -0.26 -23.97
C THR A 443 -1.07 0.77 -23.08
N GLY A 444 -0.97 2.02 -23.53
CA GLY A 444 -0.35 3.11 -22.76
C GLY A 444 1.18 3.13 -22.86
N ASN A 445 1.81 3.80 -21.90
CA ASN A 445 3.26 4.00 -21.88
C ASN A 445 3.99 2.85 -21.17
N ALA A 446 5.30 2.72 -21.44
CA ALA A 446 6.17 1.75 -20.78
C ALA A 446 6.31 2.05 -19.26
N PRO A 447 6.76 1.09 -18.43
CA PRO A 447 6.89 1.33 -16.99
C PRO A 447 8.08 2.22 -16.63
N THR A 448 8.06 2.77 -15.40
CA THR A 448 9.20 3.50 -14.82
C THR A 448 10.39 2.58 -14.46
N THR A 449 10.20 1.27 -14.53
CA THR A 449 11.19 0.24 -14.18
C THR A 449 11.36 -0.79 -15.30
N LEU A 450 11.35 -0.34 -16.56
CA LEU A 450 11.55 -1.22 -17.72
C LEU A 450 12.90 -1.92 -17.59
N LYS A 451 12.90 -3.26 -17.61
CA LYS A 451 14.13 -4.05 -17.52
C LYS A 451 14.57 -4.54 -18.89
N ILE A 452 15.85 -4.33 -19.18
CA ILE A 452 16.50 -4.72 -20.44
C ILE A 452 17.61 -5.69 -20.11
N THR A 453 17.42 -6.97 -20.45
CA THR A 453 18.47 -7.98 -20.27
C THR A 453 19.14 -8.23 -21.61
N VAL A 454 20.46 -8.18 -21.64
CA VAL A 454 21.26 -8.45 -22.85
C VAL A 454 22.20 -9.62 -22.55
N ASP A 455 22.39 -10.47 -23.55
CA ASP A 455 23.44 -11.48 -23.60
C ASP A 455 24.21 -11.32 -24.91
N ILE A 456 25.46 -10.85 -24.81
CA ILE A 456 26.34 -10.59 -25.94
C ILE A 456 27.60 -11.44 -25.74
N LYS A 457 27.98 -12.19 -26.77
CA LYS A 457 29.27 -12.87 -26.81
C LYS A 457 30.26 -11.98 -27.57
N HIS A 458 31.33 -11.54 -26.93
CA HIS A 458 32.32 -10.61 -27.52
C HIS A 458 33.67 -10.79 -26.84
N THR A 459 34.78 -10.72 -27.58
CA THR A 459 36.15 -10.89 -27.05
C THR A 459 36.65 -9.70 -26.22
N ALA A 460 35.98 -8.55 -26.29
CA ALA A 460 36.23 -7.41 -25.42
C ALA A 460 34.94 -6.60 -25.17
N ARG A 461 34.25 -6.83 -24.06
CA ARG A 461 32.96 -6.17 -23.78
C ARG A 461 33.08 -4.67 -23.52
N GLY A 462 34.26 -4.18 -23.15
CA GLY A 462 34.54 -2.76 -22.95
C GLY A 462 34.37 -1.95 -24.22
N ASP A 463 34.55 -2.55 -25.39
CA ASP A 463 34.48 -1.81 -26.64
C ASP A 463 33.02 -1.48 -27.05
N LEU A 464 32.03 -2.04 -26.33
CA LEU A 464 30.62 -1.94 -26.65
C LEU A 464 29.92 -0.77 -25.94
N GLN A 465 29.31 0.11 -26.73
CA GLN A 465 28.28 1.05 -26.28
C GLN A 465 26.89 0.48 -26.58
N LEU A 466 25.99 0.55 -25.62
CA LEU A 466 24.61 0.08 -25.75
C LEU A 466 23.62 1.22 -25.56
N ASP A 467 22.69 1.35 -26.50
CA ASP A 467 21.58 2.29 -26.46
C ASP A 467 20.25 1.54 -26.68
N LEU A 468 19.23 1.86 -25.88
CA LEU A 468 17.86 1.48 -26.14
C LEU A 468 17.16 2.62 -26.90
N ILE A 469 16.49 2.31 -27.99
CA ILE A 469 15.70 3.27 -28.78
C ILE A 469 14.22 2.89 -28.62
N ALA A 470 13.44 3.83 -28.11
CA ALA A 470 11.99 3.71 -27.96
C ALA A 470 11.27 3.80 -29.33
N PRO A 471 9.99 3.39 -29.41
CA PRO A 471 9.26 3.38 -30.68
C PRO A 471 9.07 4.76 -31.31
N ASP A 472 9.12 5.82 -30.51
CA ASP A 472 9.05 7.22 -30.95
C ASP A 472 10.42 7.76 -31.45
N GLY A 473 11.51 7.00 -31.28
CA GLY A 473 12.87 7.37 -31.64
C GLY A 473 13.74 7.88 -30.47
N THR A 474 13.16 8.08 -29.27
CA THR A 474 13.90 8.51 -28.08
C THR A 474 14.98 7.49 -27.71
N THR A 475 16.19 7.97 -27.40
CA THR A 475 17.36 7.10 -27.16
C THR A 475 17.82 7.18 -25.70
N TYR A 476 18.02 6.02 -25.09
CA TYR A 476 18.50 5.85 -23.71
C TYR A 476 19.85 5.13 -23.69
N ARG A 477 20.87 5.77 -23.13
CA ARG A 477 22.19 5.16 -22.93
C ARG A 477 22.14 4.11 -21.82
N LEU A 478 22.39 2.86 -22.17
CA LEU A 478 22.51 1.76 -21.19
C LEU A 478 23.94 1.64 -20.68
N ARG A 479 24.93 1.78 -21.58
CA ARG A 479 26.36 1.63 -21.26
C ARG A 479 27.24 2.38 -22.27
N ASN A 480 28.33 2.97 -21.78
CA ASN A 480 29.40 3.55 -22.61
C ASN A 480 30.50 2.52 -22.90
N ALA A 481 31.16 2.67 -24.06
CA ALA A 481 32.42 1.96 -24.33
C ALA A 481 33.55 2.51 -23.45
N THR A 482 34.50 1.65 -23.08
CA THR A 482 35.68 1.94 -22.29
C THR A 482 36.86 1.05 -22.72
N LEU A 483 38.03 1.66 -22.92
CA LEU A 483 39.26 0.97 -23.31
C LEU A 483 39.84 0.06 -22.21
N THR A 484 39.36 0.19 -20.96
CA THR A 484 39.93 -0.49 -19.79
C THR A 484 39.24 -1.82 -19.43
N ASP A 485 38.06 -2.12 -19.98
CA ASP A 485 37.34 -3.38 -19.72
C ASP A 485 37.59 -4.39 -20.84
N THR A 486 38.66 -5.16 -20.74
CA THR A 486 39.04 -6.19 -21.72
C THR A 486 38.41 -7.55 -21.43
N THR A 487 37.34 -7.61 -20.64
CA THR A 487 36.70 -8.89 -20.27
C THR A 487 35.81 -9.39 -21.41
N ASP A 488 35.80 -10.70 -21.63
CA ASP A 488 34.88 -11.35 -22.56
C ASP A 488 33.42 -11.26 -22.08
N ASN A 489 32.51 -11.15 -23.04
CA ASN A 489 31.05 -11.31 -22.90
C ASN A 489 30.34 -10.31 -21.98
N LEU A 490 29.08 -10.02 -22.32
CA LEU A 490 28.24 -9.12 -21.55
C LEU A 490 26.85 -9.75 -21.34
N THR A 491 26.63 -10.26 -20.13
CA THR A 491 25.32 -10.69 -19.66
C THR A 491 24.90 -9.80 -18.48
N VAL A 492 23.92 -8.92 -18.70
CA VAL A 492 23.52 -7.91 -17.70
C VAL A 492 22.08 -7.46 -17.89
N THR A 493 21.44 -7.04 -16.79
CA THR A 493 20.12 -6.42 -16.81
C THR A 493 20.22 -4.94 -16.41
N TYR A 494 19.78 -4.06 -17.29
CA TYR A 494 19.60 -2.64 -17.02
C TYR A 494 18.15 -2.36 -16.60
N THR A 495 17.94 -1.34 -15.76
CA THR A 495 16.60 -0.85 -15.41
C THR A 495 16.56 0.65 -15.71
N LEU A 496 15.57 1.10 -16.47
CA LEU A 496 15.40 2.52 -16.79
C LEU A 496 13.93 2.95 -16.75
N ASN A 497 13.73 4.26 -16.56
CA ASN A 497 12.43 4.87 -16.61
C ASN A 497 12.06 5.21 -18.06
N ALA A 498 11.06 4.51 -18.61
CA ALA A 498 10.52 4.72 -19.95
C ALA A 498 9.05 5.20 -19.92
N SER A 499 8.58 5.79 -18.81
CA SER A 499 7.15 6.12 -18.63
C SER A 499 6.61 7.20 -19.56
N THR A 500 7.47 7.88 -20.29
CA THR A 500 7.11 8.85 -21.33
C THR A 500 6.90 8.18 -22.70
N GLU A 501 7.34 6.93 -22.85
CA GLU A 501 7.43 6.25 -24.14
C GLU A 501 6.24 5.31 -24.35
N PRO A 502 5.71 5.19 -25.58
CA PRO A 502 4.67 4.20 -25.87
C PRO A 502 5.20 2.78 -25.63
N ALA A 503 4.46 1.96 -24.86
CA ALA A 503 4.88 0.58 -24.60
C ALA A 503 4.81 -0.28 -25.87
N ASN A 504 3.75 -0.09 -26.66
CA ASN A 504 3.50 -0.80 -27.92
C ASN A 504 4.28 -0.14 -29.07
N GLY A 505 4.99 -0.94 -29.86
CA GLY A 505 5.81 -0.46 -30.96
C GLY A 505 7.13 -1.21 -31.07
N THR A 506 7.98 -0.76 -32.00
CA THR A 506 9.28 -1.40 -32.22
C THR A 506 10.35 -0.71 -31.40
N TRP A 507 10.79 -1.40 -30.35
CA TRP A 507 11.97 -1.04 -29.57
C TRP A 507 13.21 -1.58 -30.26
N LYS A 508 14.33 -0.86 -30.18
CA LYS A 508 15.58 -1.30 -30.81
C LYS A 508 16.73 -1.20 -29.83
N LEU A 509 17.50 -2.28 -29.71
CA LEU A 509 18.81 -2.27 -29.06
C LEU A 509 19.86 -1.92 -30.11
N ARG A 510 20.57 -0.82 -29.90
CA ARG A 510 21.72 -0.44 -30.72
C ARG A 510 23.00 -0.76 -29.96
N ILE A 511 23.88 -1.51 -30.62
CA ILE A 511 25.19 -1.89 -30.10
C ILE A 511 26.23 -1.30 -31.04
N GLN A 512 27.16 -0.53 -30.50
CA GLN A 512 28.28 0.03 -31.25
C GLN A 512 29.58 -0.48 -30.67
N ASP A 513 30.40 -1.09 -31.51
CA ASP A 513 31.78 -1.44 -31.19
C ASP A 513 32.70 -0.30 -31.66
N HIS A 514 33.48 0.28 -30.76
CA HIS A 514 34.19 1.55 -31.00
C HIS A 514 35.69 1.42 -31.28
N TYR A 515 36.38 0.40 -30.79
CA TYR A 515 37.85 0.50 -30.62
C TYR A 515 38.68 -0.46 -31.47
N ARG A 516 38.38 -1.76 -31.49
CA ARG A 516 39.28 -2.76 -32.10
C ARG A 516 38.57 -3.58 -33.16
N THR A 517 39.04 -3.50 -34.40
CA THR A 517 38.52 -4.30 -35.53
C THR A 517 38.85 -5.79 -35.44
N THR A 518 39.77 -6.17 -34.55
CA THR A 518 40.16 -7.56 -34.32
C THR A 518 39.23 -8.27 -33.34
N ASP A 519 38.53 -7.50 -32.50
CA ASP A 519 37.55 -8.06 -31.58
C ASP A 519 36.26 -8.38 -32.35
N THR A 520 35.72 -9.56 -32.07
CA THR A 520 34.55 -10.07 -32.78
C THR A 520 33.53 -10.58 -31.78
N GLY A 521 32.27 -10.50 -32.17
CA GLY A 521 31.20 -11.02 -31.35
C GLY A 521 29.84 -10.93 -32.01
N TYR A 522 28.83 -11.34 -31.28
CA TYR A 522 27.46 -11.32 -31.70
C TYR A 522 26.54 -11.10 -30.50
N LEU A 523 25.42 -10.44 -30.76
CA LEU A 523 24.29 -10.42 -29.84
C LEU A 523 23.64 -11.80 -29.87
N ASP A 524 23.64 -12.51 -28.75
CA ASP A 524 23.05 -13.85 -28.61
C ASP A 524 21.55 -13.71 -28.32
N ALA A 525 21.20 -12.90 -27.33
CA ALA A 525 19.82 -12.56 -27.04
C ALA A 525 19.69 -11.21 -26.33
N TRP A 526 18.51 -10.60 -26.45
CA TRP A 526 18.10 -9.56 -25.51
C TRP A 526 16.59 -9.57 -25.32
N GLN A 527 16.15 -9.00 -24.20
CA GLN A 527 14.74 -8.98 -23.84
C GLN A 527 14.34 -7.73 -23.07
N LEU A 528 13.09 -7.34 -23.28
CA LEU A 528 12.38 -6.30 -22.55
C LEU A 528 11.35 -6.94 -21.63
N ASN A 529 11.41 -6.58 -20.35
CA ASN A 529 10.43 -7.01 -19.36
C ASN A 529 9.66 -5.77 -18.87
N PHE A 530 8.40 -5.69 -19.33
CA PHE A 530 7.45 -4.61 -19.12
C PHE A 530 6.49 -4.89 -17.97
#